data_AF-A0AAD7Y6V4-F1
#
_entry.id   AF-A0AAD7Y6V4-F1
#
_cell.length_a   1.000
_cell.length_b   1.000
_cell.length_c   1.000
_cell.angle_alpha   90.00
_cell.angle_beta   90.00
_cell.angle_gamma   90.00
#
_symmetry.space_group_name_H-M   'P 1'
#
loop_
_entity.id
_entity.type
_entity.pdbx_description
1 polymer ?
#
loop_
_entity_poly.entity_id
_entity_poly.type
_entity_poly.pdbx_seq_one_letter_code
_entity_poly.pdbx_strand_id
1 'polypeptide(L)'
;MFKILAVIFLALATVFSQQPYDYYHDLHLPHNPPLHPVLVTAPRTTFSCGGRPRGYYADVQAGCQAFHYCWRQHLVSTDLCANGTLFNEQFQVCDHFYNVRCGSPYEDL
;
A
#
# COMPACT_ATOMS: atom_id res chain seq x y z
N MET A 1 9.17 45.58 26.88
CA MET A 1 7.96 45.00 26.25
C MET A 1 8.28 44.42 24.86
N PHE A 2 8.80 45.21 23.91
CA PHE A 2 9.11 44.74 22.54
C PHE A 2 10.11 43.57 22.46
N LYS A 3 11.18 43.59 23.27
CA LYS A 3 12.19 42.53 23.33
C LYS A 3 11.62 41.19 23.85
N ILE A 4 10.70 41.24 24.81
CA ILE A 4 10.08 40.05 25.40
C ILE A 4 9.13 39.39 24.38
N LEU A 5 8.35 40.19 23.66
CA LEU A 5 7.49 39.71 22.58
C LEU A 5 8.29 39.05 21.45
N ALA A 6 9.44 39.62 21.06
CA ALA A 6 10.31 39.05 20.04
C ALA A 6 10.90 37.69 20.45
N VAL A 7 11.31 37.54 21.72
CA VAL A 7 11.84 36.27 22.24
C VAL A 7 10.76 35.19 22.29
N ILE A 8 9.54 35.54 22.71
CA ILE A 8 8.40 34.60 22.72
C ILE A 8 8.04 34.16 21.29
N PHE A 9 8.02 35.09 20.33
CA PHE A 9 7.74 34.79 18.93
C PHE A 9 8.81 33.88 18.32
N LEU A 10 10.09 34.14 18.58
CA LEU A 10 11.20 33.30 18.14
C LEU A 10 11.12 31.89 18.75
N ALA A 11 10.85 31.79 20.06
CA ALA A 11 10.71 30.51 20.74
C ALA A 11 9.52 29.69 20.18
N LEU A 12 8.36 30.31 19.95
CA LEU A 12 7.20 29.67 19.34
C LEU A 12 7.48 29.22 17.91
N ALA A 13 8.14 30.05 17.10
CA ALA A 13 8.53 29.68 15.73
C ALA A 13 9.49 28.48 15.71
N THR A 14 10.47 28.42 16.63
CA THR A 14 11.37 27.26 16.75
C THR A 14 10.64 26.01 17.20
N VAL A 15 9.74 26.10 18.18
CA VAL A 15 8.95 24.95 18.67
C VAL A 15 8.04 24.39 17.57
N PHE A 16 7.40 25.26 16.79
CA PHE A 16 6.54 24.84 15.68
C PHE A 16 7.33 24.22 14.52
N SER A 17 8.56 24.71 14.27
CA SER A 17 9.46 24.14 13.26
C SER A 17 10.00 22.75 13.61
N GLN A 18 9.84 22.30 14.86
CA GLN A 18 10.42 21.06 15.38
C GLN A 18 9.43 19.89 15.49
N GLN A 19 8.14 20.05 15.14
CA GLN A 19 7.25 18.90 15.12
C GLN A 19 7.56 18.02 13.89
N PRO A 20 8.01 16.76 14.08
CA PRO A 20 8.17 15.84 12.97
C PRO A 20 6.79 15.57 12.36
N TYR A 21 6.66 15.81 11.05
CA TYR A 21 5.45 15.45 10.32
C TYR A 21 5.42 13.93 10.15
N ASP A 22 4.46 13.28 10.80
CA ASP A 22 4.29 11.83 10.70
C ASP A 22 3.39 11.49 9.51
N TYR A 23 4.00 11.23 8.36
CA TYR A 23 3.29 10.80 7.16
C TYR A 23 2.52 9.47 7.37
N TYR A 24 3.03 8.56 8.22
CA TYR A 24 2.34 7.30 8.49
C TYR A 24 1.04 7.51 9.26
N HIS A 25 0.95 8.55 10.08
CA HIS A 25 -0.29 8.90 10.78
C HIS A 25 -1.40 9.26 9.79
N ASP A 26 -1.10 10.08 8.78
CA ASP A 26 -2.09 10.50 7.78
C ASP A 26 -2.62 9.34 6.95
N LEU A 27 -1.80 8.31 6.77
CA LEU A 27 -2.13 7.11 5.99
C LEU A 27 -3.27 6.28 6.61
N HIS A 28 -3.46 6.39 7.93
CA HIS A 28 -4.54 5.74 8.67
C HIS A 28 -5.83 6.58 8.71
N LEU A 29 -5.79 7.85 8.26
CA LEU A 29 -6.97 8.70 8.18
C LEU A 29 -7.84 8.30 6.98
N PRO A 30 -9.15 8.62 7.00
CA PRO A 30 -10.02 8.43 5.85
C PRO A 30 -9.58 9.31 4.67
N HIS A 31 -9.34 8.70 3.50
CA HIS A 31 -9.01 9.39 2.26
C HIS A 31 -10.17 9.33 1.27
N ASN A 32 -10.38 10.41 0.52
CA ASN A 32 -11.33 10.47 -0.58
C ASN A 32 -10.67 11.14 -1.80
N PRO A 33 -10.32 10.38 -2.87
CA PRO A 33 -10.57 8.95 -3.06
C PRO A 33 -9.71 8.04 -2.15
N PRO A 34 -10.09 6.76 -1.97
CA PRO A 34 -9.27 5.79 -1.24
C PRO A 34 -7.87 5.65 -1.83
N LEU A 35 -6.86 5.45 -0.97
CA LEU A 35 -5.46 5.28 -1.40
C LEU A 35 -5.14 3.88 -1.96
N HIS A 36 -6.05 2.93 -1.77
CA HIS A 36 -5.94 1.56 -2.25
C HIS A 36 -7.30 1.07 -2.77
N PRO A 37 -7.35 0.01 -3.60
CA PRO A 37 -8.59 -0.62 -3.99
C PRO A 37 -9.40 -1.13 -2.79
N VAL A 38 -10.73 -1.06 -2.90
CA VAL A 38 -11.68 -1.52 -1.89
C VAL A 38 -12.69 -2.45 -2.58
N LEU A 39 -12.16 -3.51 -3.17
CA LEU A 39 -12.91 -4.48 -3.97
C LEU A 39 -13.71 -5.41 -3.05
N VAL A 40 -15.00 -5.57 -3.35
CA VAL A 40 -15.87 -6.53 -2.65
C VAL A 40 -15.71 -7.94 -3.23
N THR A 41 -15.38 -8.03 -4.51
CA THR A 41 -15.17 -9.28 -5.26
C THR A 41 -14.04 -9.09 -6.26
N ALA A 42 -13.26 -10.14 -6.50
CA ALA A 42 -12.18 -10.10 -7.47
C ALA A 42 -12.75 -9.80 -8.89
N PRO A 43 -12.27 -8.74 -9.57
CA PRO A 43 -12.70 -8.43 -10.92
C PRO A 43 -12.16 -9.46 -11.91
N ARG A 44 -12.78 -9.55 -13.09
CA ARG A 44 -12.19 -10.29 -14.21
C ARG A 44 -11.06 -9.45 -14.81
N THR A 45 -9.87 -10.03 -14.84
CA THR A 45 -8.65 -9.42 -15.40
C THR A 45 -8.07 -10.33 -16.48
N THR A 46 -7.01 -9.87 -17.15
CA THR A 46 -6.30 -10.69 -18.15
C THR A 46 -5.20 -11.55 -17.52
N PHE A 47 -5.21 -11.78 -16.21
CA PHE A 47 -4.23 -12.61 -15.53
C PHE A 47 -4.25 -14.05 -16.06
N SER A 48 -3.07 -14.66 -16.19
CA SER A 48 -2.93 -16.06 -16.60
C SER A 48 -1.74 -16.74 -15.92
N CYS A 49 -1.92 -18.02 -15.59
CA CYS A 49 -0.88 -18.91 -15.07
C CYS A 49 0.04 -19.48 -16.16
N GLY A 50 -0.21 -19.17 -17.44
CA GLY A 50 0.62 -19.63 -18.55
C GLY A 50 2.09 -19.20 -18.39
N GLY A 51 3.01 -20.15 -18.45
CA GLY A 51 4.45 -19.89 -18.29
C GLY A 51 4.89 -19.57 -16.86
N ARG A 52 3.99 -19.64 -15.86
CA ARG A 52 4.30 -19.40 -14.45
C ARG A 52 4.52 -20.73 -13.70
N PRO A 53 5.51 -20.82 -12.80
CA PRO A 53 5.65 -21.96 -11.92
C PRO A 53 4.51 -22.03 -10.89
N ARG A 54 4.59 -22.98 -9.95
CA ARG A 54 3.70 -22.99 -8.78
C ARG A 54 3.96 -21.75 -7.95
N GLY A 55 2.91 -21.04 -7.56
CA GLY A 55 3.04 -19.91 -6.64
C GLY A 55 1.78 -19.06 -6.55
N TYR A 56 1.83 -18.09 -5.66
CA TYR A 56 0.85 -17.01 -5.60
C TYR A 56 1.38 -15.80 -6.35
N TYR A 57 0.50 -15.16 -7.12
CA TYR A 57 0.84 -14.07 -8.02
C TYR A 57 -0.12 -12.90 -7.81
N ALA A 58 0.42 -11.68 -7.76
CA ALA A 58 -0.36 -10.47 -7.64
C ALA A 58 -1.13 -10.17 -8.94
N ASP A 59 -2.39 -9.76 -8.80
CA ASP A 59 -3.16 -9.21 -9.92
C ASP A 59 -2.94 -7.70 -10.02
N VAL A 60 -2.02 -7.29 -10.91
CA VAL A 60 -1.70 -5.87 -11.13
C VAL A 60 -2.90 -5.09 -11.66
N GLN A 61 -3.80 -5.70 -12.43
CA GLN A 61 -4.99 -5.01 -12.95
C GLN A 61 -6.04 -4.78 -11.87
N ALA A 62 -6.09 -5.64 -10.86
CA ALA A 62 -6.91 -5.44 -9.65
C ALA A 62 -6.21 -4.56 -8.60
N GLY A 63 -5.13 -3.86 -8.96
CA GLY A 63 -4.35 -3.03 -8.04
C GLY A 63 -3.70 -3.83 -6.92
N CYS A 64 -3.41 -5.11 -7.15
CA CYS A 64 -2.82 -6.07 -6.21
C CYS A 64 -3.66 -6.38 -4.96
N GLN A 65 -4.91 -5.92 -4.88
CA GLN A 65 -5.81 -6.41 -3.83
C GLN A 65 -6.25 -7.85 -4.13
N ALA A 66 -6.37 -8.23 -5.40
CA ALA A 66 -6.54 -9.62 -5.79
C ALA A 66 -5.20 -10.32 -6.05
N PHE A 67 -5.16 -11.61 -5.75
CA PHE A 67 -4.04 -12.48 -6.08
C PHE A 67 -4.54 -13.87 -6.50
N HIS A 68 -3.67 -14.61 -7.16
CA HIS A 68 -4.00 -15.87 -7.81
C HIS A 68 -3.05 -16.97 -7.40
N TYR A 69 -3.59 -18.15 -7.09
CA TYR A 69 -2.77 -19.35 -6.91
C TYR A 69 -2.69 -20.13 -8.22
N CYS A 70 -1.48 -20.34 -8.73
CA CYS A 70 -1.22 -21.15 -9.91
C CYS A 70 -0.64 -22.52 -9.54
N TRP A 71 -1.14 -23.57 -10.18
CA TRP A 71 -0.58 -24.92 -10.11
C TRP A 71 -0.66 -25.60 -11.46
N ARG A 72 0.44 -26.21 -11.91
CA ARG A 72 0.55 -26.85 -13.24
C ARG A 72 0.07 -25.92 -14.39
N GLN A 73 0.40 -24.63 -14.30
CA GLN A 73 -0.02 -23.59 -15.27
C GLN A 73 -1.55 -23.37 -15.35
N HIS A 74 -2.31 -23.86 -14.37
CA HIS A 74 -3.74 -23.60 -14.22
C HIS A 74 -4.01 -22.70 -13.04
N LEU A 75 -5.02 -21.84 -13.18
CA LEU A 75 -5.57 -21.04 -12.09
C LEU A 75 -6.34 -21.96 -11.12
N VAL A 76 -5.90 -21.99 -9.87
CA VAL A 76 -6.52 -22.83 -8.82
C VAL A 76 -7.48 -22.00 -7.97
N SER A 77 -7.06 -20.81 -7.54
CA SER A 77 -7.89 -19.88 -6.77
C SER A 77 -7.60 -18.44 -7.15
N THR A 78 -8.56 -17.57 -6.86
CA THR A 78 -8.43 -16.12 -6.90
C THR A 78 -9.03 -15.59 -5.62
N ASP A 79 -8.24 -14.85 -4.87
CA ASP A 79 -8.55 -14.42 -3.53
C ASP A 79 -8.30 -12.92 -3.40
N LEU A 80 -8.98 -12.28 -2.45
CA LEU A 80 -8.79 -10.87 -2.12
C LEU A 80 -8.08 -10.72 -0.78
N CYS A 81 -7.10 -9.83 -0.74
CA CYS A 81 -6.62 -9.24 0.50
C CYS A 81 -7.71 -8.36 1.14
N ALA A 82 -7.68 -8.26 2.46
CA ALA A 82 -8.61 -7.42 3.21
C ALA A 82 -8.47 -5.93 2.82
N ASN A 83 -9.48 -5.13 3.11
CA ASN A 83 -9.41 -3.68 2.89
C ASN A 83 -8.23 -3.08 3.67
N GLY A 84 -7.37 -2.32 2.98
CA GLY A 84 -6.16 -1.74 3.55
C GLY A 84 -4.89 -2.56 3.32
N THR A 85 -4.99 -3.74 2.71
CA THR A 85 -3.84 -4.58 2.38
C THR A 85 -3.82 -4.96 0.90
N LEU A 86 -2.61 -5.18 0.37
CA LEU A 86 -2.33 -5.61 -0.98
C LEU A 86 -1.42 -6.84 -0.92
N PHE A 87 -1.52 -7.71 -1.93
CA PHE A 87 -0.69 -8.90 -1.99
C PHE A 87 0.74 -8.52 -2.36
N ASN A 88 1.66 -8.72 -1.41
CA ASN A 88 3.08 -8.61 -1.63
C ASN A 88 3.59 -9.95 -2.19
N GLU A 89 3.82 -10.01 -3.50
CA GLU A 89 4.25 -11.24 -4.18
C GLU A 89 5.65 -11.70 -3.73
N GLN A 90 6.54 -10.79 -3.31
CA GLN A 90 7.88 -11.14 -2.83
C GLN A 90 7.83 -11.90 -1.50
N PHE A 91 7.02 -11.43 -0.55
CA PHE A 91 6.87 -12.05 0.76
C PHE A 91 5.71 -13.05 0.86
N GLN A 92 4.92 -13.19 -0.22
CA GLN A 92 3.77 -14.08 -0.33
C GLN A 92 2.74 -13.84 0.80
N VAL A 93 2.47 -12.58 1.12
CA VAL A 93 1.56 -12.16 2.21
C VAL A 93 0.76 -10.92 1.79
N CYS A 94 -0.45 -10.76 2.33
CA CYS A 94 -1.15 -9.47 2.26
C CYS A 94 -0.52 -8.50 3.26
N ASP A 95 0.21 -7.51 2.78
CA ASP A 95 0.82 -6.45 3.59
C ASP A 95 0.03 -5.15 3.43
N HIS A 96 0.26 -4.20 4.33
CA HIS A 96 -0.32 -2.87 4.23
C HIS A 96 -0.05 -2.25 2.86
N PHE A 97 -1.05 -1.59 2.29
CA PHE A 97 -0.98 -1.08 0.91
C PHE A 97 0.22 -0.17 0.63
N TYR A 98 0.77 0.48 1.66
CA TYR A 98 1.93 1.36 1.55
C TYR A 98 3.29 0.65 1.58
N ASN A 99 3.31 -0.64 1.92
CA ASN A 99 4.46 -1.53 1.85
C ASN A 99 4.51 -2.32 0.53
N VAL A 100 3.56 -2.08 -0.40
CA VAL A 100 3.43 -2.85 -1.65
C VAL A 100 3.46 -1.92 -2.87
N ARG A 101 4.39 -2.17 -3.78
CA ARG A 101 4.57 -1.55 -5.09
C ARG A 101 3.97 -2.49 -6.12
N CYS A 102 2.65 -2.39 -6.25
CA CYS A 102 1.91 -3.20 -7.19
C CYS A 102 2.48 -3.17 -8.62
N GLY A 103 2.89 -4.32 -9.13
CA GLY A 103 3.49 -4.46 -10.47
C GLY A 103 4.98 -4.17 -10.57
N SER A 104 5.66 -3.83 -9.47
CA SER A 104 7.11 -3.76 -9.43
C SER A 104 7.71 -5.12 -9.07
N PRO A 105 8.68 -5.64 -9.84
CA PRO A 105 9.46 -6.82 -9.44
C PRO A 105 10.58 -6.49 -8.44
N TYR A 106 10.80 -5.20 -8.15
CA TYR A 106 11.82 -4.72 -7.22
C TYR A 106 11.13 -3.92 -6.11
N GLU A 107 11.12 -4.47 -4.91
CA GLU A 107 10.66 -3.78 -3.71
C GLU A 107 11.72 -3.99 -2.64
N ASP A 108 12.42 -2.90 -2.32
CA ASP A 108 13.47 -2.69 -1.30
C ASP A 108 14.82 -2.16 -1.82
N LEU A 109 14.91 -1.72 -3.10
CA LEU A 109 15.99 -0.84 -3.60
C LEU A 109 15.51 0.59 -3.83
#